data_AF-A0A067F4H7-F1
#
_entry.id   AF-A0A067F4H7-F1
#
_cell.length_a   1.000
_cell.length_b   1.000
_cell.length_c   1.000
_cell.angle_alpha   90.00
_cell.angle_beta   90.00
_cell.angle_gamma   90.00
#
_symmetry.space_group_name_H-M   'P 1'
#
loop_
_entity.id
_entity.type
_entity.pdbx_description
1 polymer ?
#
loop_
_entity_poly.entity_id
_entity_poly.type
_entity_poly.pdbx_seq_one_letter_code
_entity_poly.pdbx_strand_id
1 'polypeptide(L)'
;ALEPSSLQRAVYPLLTSYSTPDKQAFPRHSLSRAALITSGSPIFLLDAFTTIIVFYSSTADPTLPFPPPQDCLLRTTINKMKQERSITPKLIFIRGGQDDATIFENYLIEEQDVDGSGLTSVMGFVSFLEEISQSVVEYMK
;
A
#
# COMPACT_ATOMS: atom_id res chain seq x y z
N ALA A 1 20.41 4.41 -12.87
CA ALA A 1 18.95 4.24 -13.00
C ALA A 1 18.51 3.14 -12.04
N LEU A 2 17.25 3.12 -11.58
CA LEU A 2 16.75 2.02 -10.76
C LEU A 2 16.59 0.75 -11.60
N GLU A 3 16.95 -0.40 -11.03
CA GLU A 3 16.64 -1.72 -11.58
C GLU A 3 15.10 -1.86 -11.75
N PRO A 4 14.59 -2.59 -12.76
CA PRO A 4 13.14 -2.67 -13.04
C PRO A 4 12.27 -3.03 -11.82
N SER A 5 12.72 -3.97 -10.98
CA SER A 5 12.01 -4.39 -9.77
C SER A 5 11.95 -3.29 -8.69
N SER A 6 13.00 -2.47 -8.60
CA SER A 6 13.06 -1.32 -7.70
C SER A 6 12.18 -0.17 -8.21
N LEU A 7 12.20 0.07 -9.52
CA LEU A 7 11.35 1.05 -10.17
C LEU A 7 9.86 0.69 -10.01
N GLN A 8 9.50 -0.59 -10.20
CA GLN A 8 8.14 -1.07 -9.99
C GLN A 8 7.63 -0.71 -8.59
N ARG A 9 8.41 -1.00 -7.53
CA ARG A 9 8.03 -0.67 -6.15
C ARG A 9 8.01 0.84 -5.85
N ALA A 10 8.74 1.64 -6.63
CA ALA A 10 8.74 3.09 -6.48
C ALA A 10 7.50 3.73 -7.11
N VAL A 11 7.02 3.18 -8.23
CA VAL A 11 5.85 3.69 -8.97
C VAL A 11 4.55 3.09 -8.44
N TYR A 12 4.53 1.79 -8.15
CA TYR A 12 3.36 1.06 -7.72
C TYR A 12 3.74 0.10 -6.57
N PRO A 13 3.69 0.57 -5.31
CA PRO A 13 3.92 -0.24 -4.13
C PRO A 13 3.04 -1.51 -4.10
N LEU A 14 3.52 -2.54 -3.41
CA LEU A 14 2.74 -3.76 -3.20
C LEU A 14 1.94 -3.63 -1.90
N LEU A 15 0.63 -3.82 -1.98
CA LEU A 15 -0.25 -3.87 -0.81
C LEU A 15 -0.76 -5.30 -0.58
N THR A 16 -0.41 -5.90 0.55
CA THR A 16 -0.81 -7.25 0.96
C THR A 16 -1.65 -7.16 2.23
N SER A 17 -2.66 -8.01 2.41
CA SER A 17 -3.44 -8.03 3.66
C SER A 17 -3.26 -9.31 4.47
N TYR A 18 -3.48 -9.19 5.76
CA TYR A 18 -3.35 -10.23 6.78
C TYR A 18 -4.60 -10.25 7.65
N SER A 19 -5.10 -11.45 7.92
CA SER A 19 -6.22 -11.68 8.86
C SER A 19 -5.75 -11.70 10.32
N THR A 20 -4.53 -12.17 10.54
CA THR A 20 -3.76 -12.08 11.79
C THR A 20 -2.28 -11.90 11.45
N PRO A 21 -1.40 -11.52 12.38
CA PRO A 21 0.04 -11.39 12.11
C PRO A 21 0.69 -12.67 11.53
N ASP A 22 0.07 -13.84 11.76
CA ASP A 22 0.55 -15.15 11.29
C ASP A 22 -0.18 -15.70 10.07
N LYS A 23 -1.22 -15.00 9.58
CA LYS A 23 -2.06 -15.49 8.49
C LYS A 23 -2.33 -14.42 7.46
N GLN A 24 -1.62 -14.50 6.35
CA GLN A 24 -1.89 -13.72 5.15
C GLN A 24 -3.31 -14.01 4.64
N ALA A 25 -4.04 -12.94 4.29
CA ALA A 25 -5.40 -13.01 3.78
C ALA A 25 -5.42 -12.88 2.26
N PHE A 26 -4.77 -11.85 1.71
CA PHE A 26 -4.75 -11.62 0.26
C PHE A 26 -3.40 -11.08 -0.21
N PRO A 27 -2.81 -11.65 -1.28
CA PRO A 27 -1.43 -11.36 -1.68
C PRO A 27 -1.21 -9.98 -2.29
N ARG A 28 -2.19 -9.41 -3.00
CA ARG A 28 -2.03 -8.14 -3.71
C ARG A 28 -3.37 -7.44 -3.90
N HIS A 29 -3.55 -6.32 -3.23
CA HIS A 29 -4.66 -5.39 -3.43
C HIS A 29 -4.31 -4.33 -4.47
N SER A 30 -5.35 -3.70 -5.02
CA SER A 30 -5.23 -2.36 -5.60
C SER A 30 -4.83 -1.34 -4.53
N LEU A 31 -4.19 -0.26 -4.94
CA LEU A 31 -3.77 0.84 -4.08
C LEU A 31 -4.92 1.85 -3.92
N SER A 32 -6.09 1.39 -3.48
CA SER A 32 -7.29 2.20 -3.27
C SER A 32 -7.90 1.96 -1.89
N ARG A 33 -8.62 2.96 -1.36
CA ARG A 33 -9.39 2.87 -0.11
C ARG A 33 -10.50 1.83 -0.23
N ALA A 34 -11.10 1.72 -1.41
CA ALA A 34 -12.11 0.70 -1.69
C ALA A 34 -11.58 -0.72 -1.47
N ALA A 35 -10.32 -1.00 -1.83
CA ALA A 35 -9.70 -2.30 -1.59
C ALA A 35 -9.55 -2.60 -0.09
N LEU A 36 -9.15 -1.60 0.71
CA LEU A 36 -9.05 -1.73 2.16
C LEU A 36 -10.39 -2.09 2.79
N ILE A 37 -11.43 -1.33 2.45
CA ILE A 37 -12.79 -1.50 2.98
C ILE A 37 -13.37 -2.86 2.57
N THR A 38 -13.28 -3.20 1.29
CA THR A 38 -13.88 -4.42 0.74
C THR A 38 -13.16 -5.69 1.20
N SER A 39 -11.85 -5.62 1.46
CA SER A 39 -11.09 -6.78 1.92
C SER A 39 -11.50 -7.28 3.31
N GLY A 40 -12.09 -6.41 4.15
CA GLY A 40 -12.41 -6.69 5.54
C GLY A 40 -11.21 -7.12 6.40
N SER A 41 -9.98 -6.96 5.90
CA SER A 41 -8.78 -7.41 6.59
C SER A 41 -8.35 -6.39 7.66
N PRO A 42 -7.93 -6.84 8.85
CA PRO A 42 -7.52 -5.94 9.92
C PRO A 42 -6.12 -5.37 9.75
N ILE A 43 -5.24 -6.04 8.98
CA ILE A 43 -3.82 -5.67 8.85
C ILE A 43 -3.45 -5.60 7.37
N PHE A 44 -2.72 -4.55 7.00
CA PHE A 44 -2.18 -4.32 5.68
C PHE A 44 -0.67 -4.08 5.75
N LEU A 45 0.05 -4.72 4.84
CA LEU A 45 1.48 -4.54 4.63
C LEU A 45 1.67 -3.84 3.29
N LEU A 46 2.17 -2.61 3.34
CA LEU A 46 2.58 -1.84 2.16
C LEU A 46 4.10 -1.96 2.00
N ASP A 47 4.52 -2.51 0.87
CA ASP A 47 5.90 -2.59 0.42
C ASP A 47 6.14 -1.54 -0.69
N ALA A 48 6.68 -0.38 -0.30
CA ALA A 48 7.19 0.65 -1.20
C ALA A 48 8.72 0.62 -1.27
N PHE A 49 9.32 1.31 -2.24
CA PHE A 49 10.77 1.25 -2.48
C PHE A 49 11.63 1.55 -1.24
N THR A 50 11.43 2.70 -0.59
CA THR A 50 12.21 3.15 0.57
C THR A 50 11.50 2.93 1.91
N THR A 51 10.25 2.49 1.89
CA THR A 51 9.39 2.45 3.08
C THR A 51 8.57 1.16 3.09
N ILE A 52 8.53 0.51 4.25
CA ILE A 52 7.60 -0.58 4.54
C ILE A 52 6.65 -0.06 5.61
N ILE A 53 5.35 -0.13 5.36
CA ILE A 53 4.32 0.30 6.31
C ILE A 53 3.48 -0.91 6.71
N VAL A 54 3.30 -1.10 8.01
CA VAL A 54 2.31 -2.02 8.55
C VAL A 54 1.18 -1.18 9.12
N PHE A 55 0.03 -1.22 8.44
CA PHE A 55 -1.17 -0.47 8.80
C PHE A 55 -2.20 -1.42 9.40
N TYR A 56 -2.64 -1.14 10.62
CA TYR A 56 -3.79 -1.82 11.24
C TYR A 56 -5.02 -0.95 10.98
N SER A 57 -6.06 -1.52 10.40
CA SER A 57 -7.31 -0.82 10.15
C SER A 57 -7.91 -0.24 11.43
N SER A 58 -8.64 0.87 11.34
CA SER A 58 -9.43 1.41 12.45
C SER A 58 -10.54 0.45 12.91
N THR A 59 -10.95 -0.48 12.05
CA THR A 59 -11.90 -1.55 12.34
C THR A 59 -11.25 -2.84 12.83
N ALA A 60 -9.92 -2.87 13.00
CA ALA A 60 -9.22 -4.06 13.48
C ALA A 60 -9.62 -4.41 14.92
N ASP A 61 -9.71 -5.72 15.19
CA ASP A 61 -10.00 -6.22 16.53
C ASP A 61 -8.93 -5.71 17.53
N PRO A 62 -9.31 -5.05 18.64
CA PRO A 62 -8.37 -4.50 19.62
C PRO A 62 -7.55 -5.58 20.35
N THR A 63 -7.95 -6.86 20.28
CA THR A 63 -7.20 -7.98 20.83
C THR A 63 -5.98 -8.34 19.98
N LEU A 64 -5.90 -7.88 18.73
CA LEU A 64 -4.75 -8.12 17.87
C LEU A 64 -3.50 -7.43 18.44
N PRO A 65 -2.37 -8.16 18.54
CA PRO A 65 -1.15 -7.59 19.09
C PRO A 65 -0.62 -6.48 18.17
N PHE A 66 -0.29 -5.35 18.78
CA PHE A 66 0.31 -4.20 18.11
C PHE A 66 1.40 -3.60 19.00
N PRO A 67 2.63 -3.42 18.50
CA PRO A 67 3.09 -3.85 17.17
C PRO A 67 3.06 -5.38 17.02
N PRO A 68 3.13 -5.92 15.79
CA PRO A 68 3.11 -7.37 15.57
C PRO A 68 4.28 -8.06 16.30
N PRO A 69 4.04 -9.25 16.91
CA PRO A 69 5.05 -10.04 17.61
C PRO A 69 6.28 -10.33 16.74
N GLN A 70 7.48 -10.39 17.33
CA GLN A 70 8.72 -10.58 16.57
C GLN A 70 8.79 -11.93 15.86
N ASP A 71 8.15 -12.97 16.41
CA ASP A 71 8.17 -14.34 15.88
C ASP A 71 6.98 -14.67 14.97
N CYS A 72 6.30 -13.66 14.40
CA CYS A 72 5.17 -13.90 13.51
C CYS A 72 5.56 -13.96 12.02
N LEU A 73 4.66 -14.52 11.20
CA LEU A 73 4.81 -14.56 9.74
C LEU A 73 5.04 -13.16 9.13
N LEU A 74 4.28 -12.16 9.59
CA LEU A 74 4.37 -10.78 9.11
C LEU A 74 5.77 -10.20 9.35
N ARG A 75 6.34 -10.38 10.55
CA ARG A 75 7.71 -9.93 10.87
C ARG A 75 8.76 -10.69 10.07
N THR A 76 8.60 -11.99 9.90
CA THR A 76 9.47 -12.81 9.05
C THR A 76 9.47 -12.31 7.61
N THR A 77 8.29 -11.99 7.08
CA THR A 77 8.11 -11.44 5.73
C THR A 77 8.81 -10.08 5.59
N ILE A 78 8.62 -9.17 6.55
CA ILE A 78 9.27 -7.85 6.56
C ILE A 78 10.79 -7.98 6.62
N ASN A 79 11.31 -8.88 7.47
CA ASN A 79 12.75 -9.09 7.61
C ASN A 79 13.36 -9.62 6.30
N LYS A 80 12.69 -10.57 5.65
CA LYS A 80 13.08 -11.05 4.32
C LYS A 80 13.09 -9.91 3.28
N MET A 81 12.02 -9.11 3.23
CA MET A 81 11.92 -7.96 2.34
C MET A 81 13.02 -6.91 2.56
N LYS A 82 13.50 -6.75 3.81
CA LYS A 82 14.63 -5.86 4.12
C LYS A 82 15.96 -6.42 3.65
N GLN A 83 16.17 -7.73 3.77
CA GLN A 83 17.40 -8.41 3.36
C GLN A 83 17.59 -8.45 1.84
N GLU A 84 16.50 -8.58 1.09
CA GLU A 84 16.52 -8.66 -0.38
C GLU A 84 16.81 -7.33 -1.08
N ARG A 85 16.89 -6.21 -0.34
CA ARG A 85 17.04 -4.87 -0.92
C ARG A 85 18.47 -4.35 -0.85
N SER A 86 18.83 -3.58 -1.88
CA SER A 86 20.06 -2.80 -1.94
C SER A 86 20.07 -1.59 -1.00
N ILE A 87 18.89 -1.10 -0.59
CA ILE A 87 18.72 -0.01 0.37
C ILE A 87 17.80 -0.50 1.49
N THR A 88 18.18 -0.27 2.74
CA THR A 88 17.35 -0.63 3.89
C THR A 88 16.13 0.28 3.97
N PRO A 89 14.91 -0.25 3.80
CA PRO A 89 13.70 0.55 3.85
C PRO A 89 13.34 0.89 5.30
N LYS A 90 12.75 2.07 5.50
CA LYS A 90 12.20 2.50 6.80
C LYS A 90 10.96 1.68 7.11
N LEU A 91 10.90 1.07 8.29
CA LEU A 91 9.72 0.32 8.75
C LEU A 91 8.87 1.20 9.66
N ILE A 92 7.59 1.32 9.36
CA ILE A 92 6.62 2.16 10.08
C ILE A 92 5.43 1.28 10.49
N PHE A 93 4.97 1.44 11.72
CA PHE A 93 3.75 0.82 12.23
C PHE A 93 2.73 1.91 12.46
N ILE A 94 1.50 1.72 11.96
CA ILE A 94 0.42 2.68 12.06
C ILE A 94 -0.82 1.94 12.51
N ARG A 95 -1.50 2.47 13.53
CA ARG A 95 -2.82 2.02 13.95
C ARG A 95 -3.87 3.04 13.52
N GLY A 96 -4.72 2.66 12.58
CA GLY A 96 -5.80 3.49 12.06
C GLY A 96 -6.72 3.99 13.18
N GLY A 97 -7.10 5.27 13.10
CA GLY A 97 -7.92 5.93 14.11
C GLY A 97 -7.20 6.33 15.40
N GLN A 98 -5.92 5.96 15.57
CA GLN A 98 -5.08 6.39 16.71
C GLN A 98 -3.84 7.18 16.25
N ASP A 99 -3.14 6.65 15.25
CA ASP A 99 -1.94 7.27 14.67
C ASP A 99 -2.28 8.08 13.41
N ASP A 100 -1.41 9.02 13.03
CA ASP A 100 -1.50 9.70 11.74
C ASP A 100 -1.21 8.73 10.59
N ALA A 101 -2.25 8.46 9.79
CA ALA A 101 -2.21 7.53 8.67
C ALA A 101 -1.87 8.22 7.33
N THR A 102 -1.65 9.55 7.31
CA THR A 102 -1.43 10.33 6.09
C THR A 102 -0.34 9.73 5.19
N ILE A 103 0.77 9.26 5.78
CA ILE A 103 1.87 8.65 5.00
C ILE A 103 1.44 7.35 4.30
N PHE A 104 0.54 6.57 4.90
CA PHE A 104 0.00 5.35 4.29
C PHE A 104 -1.03 5.70 3.21
N GLU A 105 -1.92 6.65 3.50
CA GLU A 105 -2.97 7.11 2.57
C GLU A 105 -2.36 7.70 1.30
N ASN A 106 -1.23 8.40 1.40
CA ASN A 106 -0.49 8.93 0.25
C ASN A 106 0.02 7.85 -0.72
N TYR A 107 0.08 6.58 -0.30
CA TYR A 107 0.42 5.45 -1.17
C TYR A 107 -0.81 4.80 -1.83
N LEU A 108 -2.02 5.24 -1.51
CA LEU A 108 -3.25 4.80 -2.17
C LEU A 108 -3.47 5.59 -3.47
N ILE A 109 -2.50 5.47 -4.38
CA ILE A 109 -2.37 6.28 -5.61
C ILE A 109 -3.50 6.09 -6.64
N GLU A 110 -4.41 5.14 -6.45
CA GLU A 110 -5.58 4.99 -7.31
C GLU A 110 -6.72 5.96 -6.93
N GLU A 111 -6.64 6.58 -5.76
CA GLU A 111 -7.62 7.52 -5.24
C GLU A 111 -7.52 8.88 -5.94
N GLN A 112 -8.65 9.58 -6.06
CA GLN A 112 -8.71 10.86 -6.77
C GLN A 112 -7.94 11.98 -6.05
N ASP A 113 -7.87 11.93 -4.73
CA ASP A 113 -7.22 12.91 -3.87
C ASP A 113 -5.75 12.58 -3.56
N VAL A 114 -5.21 11.49 -4.11
CA VAL A 114 -3.86 11.00 -3.82
C VAL A 114 -3.00 11.01 -5.09
N ASP A 115 -2.08 11.95 -5.21
CA ASP A 115 -1.15 12.03 -6.35
C ASP A 115 0.17 11.29 -6.11
N GLY A 116 0.33 10.61 -4.96
CA GLY A 116 1.60 9.99 -4.54
C GLY A 116 2.77 10.97 -4.31
N SER A 117 2.61 12.23 -4.71
CA SER A 117 3.59 13.33 -4.66
C SER A 117 3.30 14.33 -3.52
N GLY A 118 2.13 14.25 -2.88
CA GLY A 118 1.63 15.24 -1.92
C GLY A 118 1.02 16.50 -2.56
N LEU A 119 0.92 16.56 -3.89
CA LEU A 119 0.09 17.53 -4.61
C LEU A 119 -1.31 16.93 -4.79
N THR A 120 -2.35 17.75 -4.84
CA THR A 120 -3.70 17.26 -5.15
C THR A 120 -3.77 16.97 -6.65
N SER A 121 -3.71 15.69 -7.05
CA SER A 121 -4.18 15.32 -8.38
C SER A 121 -5.67 15.62 -8.44
N VAL A 122 -6.13 16.15 -9.56
CA VAL A 122 -7.57 16.34 -9.82
C VAL A 122 -8.18 15.07 -10.41
N MET A 123 -7.35 14.06 -10.74
CA MET A 123 -7.74 12.92 -11.54
C MET A 123 -7.29 11.60 -10.91
N GLY A 124 -8.27 10.78 -10.49
CA GLY A 124 -8.01 9.41 -10.03
C GLY A 124 -7.84 8.43 -11.18
N PHE A 125 -7.49 7.18 -10.86
CA PHE A 125 -7.11 6.19 -11.86
C PHE A 125 -8.20 5.91 -12.91
N VAL A 126 -9.47 5.87 -12.49
CA VAL A 126 -10.60 5.65 -13.41
C VAL A 126 -10.74 6.79 -14.42
N SER A 127 -10.67 8.04 -13.96
CA SER A 127 -10.76 9.22 -14.82
C SER A 127 -9.58 9.32 -15.78
N PHE A 128 -8.38 8.91 -15.34
CA PHE A 128 -7.23 8.78 -16.23
C PHE A 128 -7.49 7.79 -17.38
N LEU A 129 -8.07 6.62 -17.09
CA LEU A 129 -8.39 5.64 -18.14
C LEU A 129 -9.45 6.16 -19.12
N GLU A 130 -10.44 6.91 -18.63
CA GLU A 130 -11.46 7.55 -19.47
C GLU A 130 -10.85 8.61 -20.40
N GLU A 131 -9.94 9.46 -19.89
CA GLU A 131 -9.23 10.46 -20.70
C GLU A 131 -8.39 9.81 -21.81
N ILE A 132 -7.65 8.75 -21.48
CA ILE A 132 -6.85 8.02 -22.46
C ILE A 132 -7.76 7.39 -23.52
N SER A 133 -8.88 6.79 -23.12
CA SER A 133 -9.85 6.22 -24.06
C SER A 133 -10.39 7.28 -25.02
N GLN A 134 -10.75 8.46 -24.51
CA GLN A 134 -11.25 9.56 -25.32
C GLN A 134 -10.17 10.09 -26.27
N SER A 135 -8.95 10.27 -25.78
CA SER A 135 -7.80 10.73 -26.57
C SER A 135 -7.51 9.78 -27.74
N VAL A 136 -7.50 8.46 -27.50
CA VAL A 136 -7.29 7.47 -28.55
C VAL A 136 -8.34 7.57 -29.64
N VAL A 137 -9.63 7.74 -29.27
CA VAL A 137 -10.71 7.91 -30.24
C VAL A 137 -10.52 9.17 -31.09
N GLU A 138 -10.01 10.26 -30.50
CA GLU A 138 -9.73 11.51 -31.22
C GLU A 138 -8.57 11.37 -32.20
N TYR A 139 -7.50 10.67 -31.84
CA TYR A 139 -6.35 10.44 -32.73
C TYR A 139 -6.64 9.41 -33.84
N MET A 140 -7.67 8.57 -33.68
CA MET A 140 -8.11 7.61 -34.70
C MET A 140 -9.07 8.21 -35.74
N LYS A 141 -9.50 9.46 -35.56
CA LYS A 141 -10.25 10.23 -36.57
C LYS A 141 -9.32 10.90 -37.57
#